data_AF-A0A352FUK0-F1
#
_entry.id   AF-A0A352FUK0-F1
#
_cell.length_a   1.000
_cell.length_b   1.000
_cell.length_c   1.000
_cell.angle_alpha   90.00
_cell.angle_beta   90.00
_cell.angle_gamma   90.00
#
_symmetry.space_group_name_H-M   'P 1'
#
loop_
_entity.id
_entity.type
_entity.pdbx_description
1 polymer ?
#
loop_
_entity_poly.entity_id
_entity_poly.type
_entity_poly.pdbx_seq_one_letter_code
_entity_poly.pdbx_strand_id
1 'polypeptide(L)'
;MKFFDPNNPNEKKKMIAAGALGLVAIIVLGYVFFGGSSKPPTNTIAGRPSPSPRAGATPLSGPPDGGGDDLSIYQPIVYPVPLPPASEANRNVFSFYEAPSPTPKVVPIVTPTPTPTPPVTASSLSPSNVYARTPADFTLQLNGEKFTPALHIVLDGRDLPTRFISPQQLFATVSANLIANPGVRQVMVRSNDGQIYSNMITLNVTPPPLPNYNYVGLIGKPHFNDTAVLQDKGNKDLLNVQRGDVVGTRFRVVSISEKEVKLIDITLKITTTIPFSTDPNSPGSYRPPTRAVDDEP
;
A
#
# COMPACT_ATOMS: atom_id res chain seq x y z
N MET A 1 7.26 8.89 -54.38
CA MET A 1 7.95 7.80 -53.65
C MET A 1 9.02 7.23 -54.59
N LYS A 2 10.27 7.69 -54.47
CA LYS A 2 11.39 7.12 -55.26
C LYS A 2 11.90 5.89 -54.50
N PHE A 3 11.63 4.72 -55.06
CA PHE A 3 12.03 3.43 -54.51
C PHE A 3 13.49 3.15 -54.90
N PHE A 4 14.29 2.81 -53.89
CA PHE A 4 15.58 2.11 -53.89
C PHE A 4 16.36 2.06 -55.21
N ASP A 5 17.57 2.60 -55.22
CA ASP A 5 18.51 2.52 -56.33
C ASP A 5 19.53 1.40 -56.07
N PRO A 6 19.33 0.19 -56.62
CA PRO A 6 20.15 -0.99 -56.30
C PRO A 6 21.62 -0.87 -56.76
N ASN A 7 21.98 0.19 -57.48
CA ASN A 7 23.34 0.46 -57.92
C ASN A 7 24.10 1.46 -57.04
N ASN A 8 23.47 2.03 -56.00
CA ASN A 8 24.16 2.92 -55.08
C ASN A 8 24.99 2.12 -54.05
N PRO A 9 26.32 2.31 -53.98
CA PRO A 9 27.18 1.56 -53.06
C PRO A 9 26.82 1.79 -51.58
N ASN A 10 26.22 2.92 -51.23
CA ASN A 10 25.77 3.21 -49.86
C ASN A 10 24.45 2.50 -49.53
N GLU A 11 23.58 2.25 -50.51
CA GLU A 11 22.34 1.49 -50.30
C GLU A 11 22.62 -0.02 -50.20
N LYS A 12 23.61 -0.53 -50.96
CA LYS A 12 24.08 -1.92 -50.82
C LYS A 12 24.59 -2.23 -49.41
N LYS A 13 25.35 -1.32 -48.80
CA LYS A 13 25.83 -1.46 -47.41
C LYS A 13 24.67 -1.49 -46.41
N LYS A 14 23.66 -0.64 -46.60
CA LYS A 14 22.45 -0.62 -45.76
C LYS A 14 21.63 -1.90 -45.91
N MET A 15 21.52 -2.46 -47.12
CA MET A 15 20.80 -3.70 -47.37
C MET A 15 21.50 -4.91 -46.74
N ILE A 16 22.84 -4.97 -46.81
CA ILE A 16 23.63 -6.03 -46.15
C ILE A 16 23.47 -5.94 -44.62
N ALA A 17 23.52 -4.73 -44.06
CA ALA A 17 23.30 -4.52 -42.62
C ALA A 17 21.89 -4.92 -42.18
N ALA A 18 20.86 -4.59 -42.98
CA ALA A 18 19.47 -4.97 -42.71
C ALA A 18 19.28 -6.49 -42.77
N GLY A 19 19.90 -7.17 -43.74
CA GLY A 19 19.88 -8.63 -43.84
C GLY A 19 20.55 -9.32 -42.64
N ALA A 20 21.71 -8.82 -42.20
CA ALA A 20 22.40 -9.34 -41.04
C ALA A 20 21.59 -9.17 -39.73
N LEU A 21 20.98 -8.00 -39.53
CA LEU A 21 20.12 -7.74 -38.37
C LEU A 21 18.86 -8.62 -38.36
N GLY A 22 18.25 -8.85 -39.53
CA GLY A 22 17.11 -9.76 -39.66
C GLY A 22 17.47 -11.20 -39.26
N LEU A 23 18.64 -11.68 -39.68
CA LEU A 23 19.11 -13.04 -39.35
C LEU A 23 19.39 -13.19 -37.85
N VAL A 24 20.02 -12.20 -37.22
CA VAL A 24 20.25 -12.19 -35.76
C VAL A 24 18.93 -12.18 -34.99
N ALA A 25 17.94 -11.40 -35.43
CA ALA A 25 16.63 -11.37 -34.78
C ALA A 25 15.92 -12.74 -34.81
N ILE A 26 16.02 -13.48 -35.93
CA ILE A 26 15.45 -14.83 -36.06
C ILE A 26 16.16 -15.83 -35.13
N ILE A 27 17.49 -15.75 -35.00
CA ILE A 27 18.26 -16.61 -34.08
C ILE A 27 17.86 -16.36 -32.63
N VAL A 28 17.75 -15.09 -32.23
CA VAL A 28 17.33 -14.71 -30.87
C VAL A 28 15.90 -15.20 -30.59
N LEU A 29 15.00 -15.07 -31.57
CA LEU A 29 13.63 -15.56 -31.43
C LEU A 29 13.57 -17.09 -31.30
N GLY A 30 14.39 -17.83 -32.06
CA GLY A 30 14.53 -19.27 -31.92
C GLY A 30 15.03 -19.67 -30.53
N TYR A 31 15.99 -18.92 -29.96
CA TYR A 31 16.51 -19.20 -28.63
C TYR A 31 15.48 -18.95 -27.52
N VAL A 32 14.69 -17.88 -27.62
CA VAL A 32 13.65 -17.56 -26.61
C VAL A 32 12.51 -18.58 -26.63
N PHE A 33 12.11 -19.06 -27.80
CA PHE A 33 10.95 -19.97 -27.91
C PHE A 33 11.29 -21.46 -27.78
N PHE A 34 12.52 -21.87 -28.10
CA PHE A 34 12.89 -23.30 -28.09
C PHE A 34 14.08 -23.65 -27.18
N GLY A 35 14.76 -22.68 -26.57
CA GLY A 35 15.98 -22.88 -25.78
C GLY A 35 15.80 -23.20 -24.30
N GLY A 36 14.57 -23.22 -23.77
CA GLY A 36 14.31 -23.45 -22.35
C GLY A 36 13.93 -24.89 -22.02
N SER A 37 14.89 -25.77 -21.70
CA SER A 37 14.59 -27.08 -21.12
C SER A 37 14.05 -26.90 -19.70
N SER A 38 12.74 -27.03 -19.51
CA SER A 38 12.10 -27.05 -18.20
C SER A 38 12.29 -28.43 -17.55
N LYS A 39 13.27 -28.55 -16.66
CA LYS A 39 13.27 -29.60 -15.63
C LYS A 39 12.37 -29.12 -14.49
N PRO A 40 11.30 -29.85 -14.12
CA PRO A 40 10.51 -29.50 -12.96
C PRO A 40 11.32 -29.75 -11.67
N PRO A 41 11.22 -28.89 -10.64
CA PRO A 41 11.87 -29.14 -9.36
C PRO A 41 11.21 -30.34 -8.65
N THR A 42 11.99 -31.40 -8.43
CA THR A 42 11.64 -32.51 -7.56
C THR A 42 11.70 -32.04 -6.12
N ASN A 43 10.54 -31.92 -5.48
CA ASN A 43 10.44 -31.58 -4.06
C ASN A 43 10.68 -32.86 -3.24
N THR A 44 11.94 -33.15 -2.89
CA THR A 44 12.27 -34.23 -1.96
C THR A 44 11.97 -33.81 -0.53
N ILE A 45 10.73 -34.05 -0.10
CA ILE A 45 10.41 -34.09 1.33
C ILE A 45 11.07 -35.35 1.90
N ALA A 46 12.12 -35.16 2.68
CA ALA A 46 12.70 -36.22 3.48
C ALA A 46 11.64 -36.71 4.48
N GLY A 47 11.16 -37.93 4.26
CA GLY A 47 10.23 -38.62 5.14
C GLY A 47 10.86 -38.85 6.51
N ARG A 48 10.32 -38.18 7.52
CA ARG A 48 10.54 -38.53 8.92
C ARG A 48 9.60 -39.71 9.23
N PRO A 49 10.08 -40.84 9.76
CA PRO A 49 9.22 -41.99 10.03
C PRO A 49 8.23 -41.66 11.16
N SER A 50 6.94 -41.79 10.87
CA SER A 50 5.88 -41.90 11.88
C SER A 50 6.10 -43.16 12.72
N PRO A 51 5.92 -43.10 14.05
CA PRO A 51 5.83 -44.31 14.87
C PRO A 51 4.49 -45.01 14.59
N SER A 52 4.54 -46.32 14.37
CA SER A 52 3.35 -47.17 14.27
C SER A 52 2.53 -47.13 15.57
N PRO A 53 1.19 -47.24 15.47
CA PRO A 53 0.28 -47.17 16.61
C PRO A 53 0.32 -48.46 17.43
N ARG A 54 0.46 -48.31 18.76
CA ARG A 54 0.16 -49.37 19.73
C ARG A 54 -1.35 -49.52 19.82
N ALA A 55 -1.85 -50.71 19.48
CA ALA A 55 -3.24 -51.08 19.69
C ALA A 55 -3.52 -51.37 21.16
N GLY A 56 -4.70 -50.93 21.63
CA GLY A 56 -5.41 -51.54 22.76
C GLY A 56 -5.85 -50.59 23.86
N ALA A 57 -7.03 -49.97 23.70
CA ALA A 57 -8.13 -49.98 24.68
C ALA A 57 -9.32 -49.12 24.17
N THR A 58 -10.42 -49.82 23.91
CA THR A 58 -11.86 -49.44 23.90
C THR A 58 -12.30 -47.96 23.82
N PRO A 59 -13.25 -47.61 22.93
CA PRO A 59 -13.78 -46.26 22.82
C PRO A 59 -14.84 -45.98 23.90
N LEU A 60 -14.65 -44.90 24.67
CA LEU A 60 -15.74 -44.19 25.30
C LEU A 60 -16.02 -42.95 24.44
N SER A 61 -17.19 -42.97 23.82
CA SER A 61 -17.79 -41.93 22.99
C SER A 61 -17.78 -40.56 23.69
N GLY A 62 -17.18 -39.56 23.06
CA GLY A 62 -17.47 -38.15 23.33
C GLY A 62 -18.89 -37.78 22.86
N PRO A 63 -19.48 -36.69 23.38
CA PRO A 63 -20.88 -36.36 23.12
C PRO A 63 -21.10 -35.98 21.65
N PRO A 64 -22.26 -36.33 21.06
CA PRO A 64 -22.62 -35.92 19.71
C PRO A 64 -23.05 -34.44 19.67
N ASP A 65 -22.82 -33.81 18.53
CA ASP A 65 -23.46 -32.56 18.12
C ASP A 65 -24.99 -32.75 18.20
N GLY A 66 -25.62 -32.08 19.17
CA GLY A 66 -27.05 -32.20 19.47
C GLY A 66 -27.83 -30.98 18.98
N GLY A 67 -28.07 -30.92 17.67
CA GLY A 67 -29.29 -30.28 17.18
C GLY A 67 -30.46 -31.23 17.45
N GLY A 68 -31.31 -30.91 18.42
CA GLY A 68 -32.51 -31.68 18.73
C GLY A 68 -32.85 -31.68 20.21
N ASP A 69 -34.07 -31.28 20.51
CA ASP A 69 -34.64 -31.01 21.83
C ASP A 69 -34.86 -32.30 22.65
N ASP A 70 -33.80 -33.01 23.03
CA ASP A 70 -33.91 -34.23 23.84
C ASP A 70 -33.65 -33.96 25.33
N LEU A 71 -34.73 -33.82 26.10
CA LEU A 71 -34.73 -33.61 27.55
C LEU A 71 -34.39 -34.88 28.36
N SER A 72 -34.22 -36.03 27.71
CA SER A 72 -34.02 -37.32 28.40
C SER A 72 -32.58 -37.55 28.93
N ILE A 73 -31.64 -36.64 28.65
CA ILE A 73 -30.23 -36.70 29.09
C ILE A 73 -29.96 -36.03 30.45
N TYR A 74 -30.96 -35.38 31.06
CA TYR A 74 -30.81 -34.76 32.38
C TYR A 74 -31.17 -35.75 33.50
N GLN A 75 -30.18 -36.32 34.18
CA GLN A 75 -30.41 -36.98 35.47
C GLN A 75 -30.34 -35.97 36.63
N PRO A 76 -31.27 -36.01 37.60
CA PRO A 76 -31.19 -35.16 38.78
C PRO A 76 -30.01 -35.58 39.66
N ILE A 77 -29.07 -34.67 39.87
CA ILE A 77 -27.99 -34.88 40.84
C ILE A 77 -28.56 -34.61 42.24
N VAL A 78 -28.75 -35.66 43.03
CA VAL A 78 -29.14 -35.56 44.44
C VAL A 78 -27.88 -35.29 45.27
N TYR A 79 -27.70 -34.06 45.72
CA TYR A 79 -26.65 -33.67 46.66
C TYR A 79 -27.17 -33.78 48.11
N PRO A 80 -26.75 -34.78 48.91
CA PRO A 80 -27.03 -34.74 50.35
C PRO A 80 -26.16 -33.66 50.99
N VAL A 81 -26.78 -32.57 51.43
CA VAL A 81 -26.10 -31.50 52.19
C VAL A 81 -25.87 -32.02 53.62
N PRO A 82 -24.62 -32.10 54.12
CA PRO A 82 -24.39 -32.34 55.54
C PRO A 82 -24.85 -31.10 56.30
N LEU A 83 -25.91 -31.21 57.09
CA LEU A 83 -26.28 -30.15 58.02
C LEU A 83 -25.19 -30.08 59.11
N PRO A 84 -24.58 -28.90 59.36
CA PRO A 84 -23.64 -28.75 60.46
C PRO A 84 -24.36 -28.95 61.81
N PRO A 85 -23.67 -29.40 62.87
CA PRO A 85 -24.27 -29.55 64.18
C PRO A 85 -24.81 -28.20 64.67
N ALA A 86 -25.97 -28.24 65.33
CA ALA A 86 -26.70 -27.09 65.81
C ALA A 86 -25.79 -26.13 66.62
N SER A 87 -25.83 -24.86 66.26
CA SER A 87 -25.06 -23.80 66.91
C SER A 87 -25.37 -23.71 68.40
N GLU A 88 -24.32 -23.69 69.23
CA GLU A 88 -24.41 -23.45 70.67
C GLU A 88 -25.11 -22.12 70.99
N ALA A 89 -25.93 -22.11 72.04
CA ALA A 89 -26.97 -21.11 72.33
C ALA A 89 -26.49 -19.67 72.65
N ASN A 90 -25.18 -19.36 72.58
CA ASN A 90 -24.62 -18.07 73.00
C ASN A 90 -23.80 -17.34 71.92
N ARG A 91 -24.10 -17.55 70.63
CA ARG A 91 -23.62 -16.65 69.57
C ARG A 91 -24.71 -15.67 69.16
N ASN A 92 -24.42 -14.37 69.25
CA ASN A 92 -25.17 -13.32 68.58
C ASN A 92 -25.02 -13.48 67.05
N VAL A 93 -25.87 -14.33 66.46
CA VAL A 93 -26.01 -14.38 65.01
C VAL A 93 -26.98 -13.27 64.63
N PHE A 94 -26.45 -12.06 64.46
CA PHE A 94 -27.15 -11.04 63.68
C PHE A 94 -27.15 -11.53 62.23
N SER A 95 -28.23 -12.22 61.87
CA SER A 95 -28.48 -12.55 60.46
C SER A 95 -28.83 -11.24 59.77
N PHE A 96 -27.86 -10.63 59.11
CA PHE A 96 -28.12 -9.49 58.23
C PHE A 96 -28.98 -10.01 57.09
N TYR A 97 -30.22 -9.51 56.99
CA TYR A 97 -31.03 -9.73 55.80
C TYR A 97 -30.35 -9.01 54.64
N GLU A 98 -29.63 -9.76 53.80
CA GLU A 98 -29.22 -9.27 52.49
C GLU A 98 -30.48 -9.25 51.62
N ALA A 99 -30.95 -8.05 51.29
CA ALA A 99 -32.05 -7.90 50.35
C ALA A 99 -31.69 -8.68 49.06
N PRO A 100 -32.64 -9.44 48.48
CA PRO A 100 -32.35 -10.20 47.27
C PRO A 100 -31.76 -9.25 46.24
N SER A 101 -30.59 -9.62 45.70
CA SER A 101 -29.91 -8.83 44.67
C SER A 101 -30.93 -8.45 43.60
N PRO A 102 -31.12 -7.15 43.30
CA PRO A 102 -32.17 -6.73 42.38
C PRO A 102 -31.98 -7.50 41.08
N THR A 103 -33.04 -8.18 40.63
CA THR A 103 -33.03 -8.97 39.40
C THR A 103 -32.39 -8.11 38.31
N PRO A 104 -31.30 -8.56 37.65
CA PRO A 104 -30.66 -7.75 36.63
C PRO A 104 -31.73 -7.36 35.61
N LYS A 105 -31.96 -6.05 35.44
CA LYS A 105 -32.82 -5.55 34.37
C LYS A 105 -32.31 -6.17 33.08
N VAL A 106 -33.15 -6.97 32.43
CA VAL A 106 -32.86 -7.49 31.09
C VAL A 106 -32.71 -6.27 30.19
N VAL A 107 -31.46 -5.89 29.87
CA VAL A 107 -31.20 -4.89 28.85
C VAL A 107 -31.59 -5.57 27.54
N PRO A 108 -32.59 -5.07 26.79
CA PRO A 108 -32.93 -5.67 25.52
C PRO A 108 -31.69 -5.63 24.64
N ILE A 109 -31.26 -6.80 24.18
CA ILE A 109 -30.23 -6.90 23.14
C ILE A 109 -30.87 -6.26 21.91
N VAL A 110 -30.45 -5.04 21.57
CA VAL A 110 -30.87 -4.42 20.31
C VAL A 110 -30.29 -5.27 19.18
N THR A 111 -31.14 -6.03 18.51
CA THR A 111 -30.76 -6.68 17.25
C THR A 111 -30.24 -5.59 16.32
N PRO A 112 -28.99 -5.65 15.82
CA PRO A 112 -28.47 -4.62 14.94
C PRO A 112 -29.37 -4.56 13.71
N THR A 113 -30.02 -3.43 13.48
CA THR A 113 -30.78 -3.17 12.26
C THR A 113 -29.86 -3.42 11.07
N PRO A 114 -30.25 -4.26 10.08
CA PRO A 114 -29.40 -4.54 8.93
C PRO A 114 -29.10 -3.21 8.20
N THR A 115 -27.83 -3.01 7.82
CA THR A 115 -27.42 -1.86 7.02
C THR A 115 -28.28 -1.80 5.76
N PRO A 116 -28.96 -0.68 5.45
CA PRO A 116 -29.82 -0.59 4.27
C PRO A 116 -29.00 -0.89 3.01
N THR A 117 -29.56 -1.66 2.08
CA THR A 117 -28.95 -1.85 0.76
C THR A 117 -28.82 -0.50 0.07
N PRO A 118 -27.62 -0.09 -0.39
CA PRO A 118 -27.44 1.20 -1.04
C PRO A 118 -28.35 1.31 -2.28
N PRO A 119 -29.11 2.39 -2.44
CA PRO A 119 -30.00 2.59 -3.59
C PRO A 119 -29.24 2.80 -4.92
N VAL A 120 -27.96 3.17 -4.85
CA VAL A 120 -27.07 3.49 -5.98
C VAL A 120 -25.86 2.56 -5.95
N THR A 121 -25.33 2.20 -7.12
CA THR A 121 -24.17 1.31 -7.22
C THR A 121 -22.98 2.04 -7.80
N ALA A 122 -21.83 1.96 -7.15
CA ALA A 122 -20.53 2.39 -7.66
C ALA A 122 -19.70 1.15 -8.02
N SER A 123 -19.36 1.00 -9.29
CA SER A 123 -18.78 -0.22 -9.85
C SER A 123 -17.27 -0.13 -10.05
N SER A 124 -16.76 1.01 -10.55
CA SER A 124 -15.33 1.17 -10.79
C SER A 124 -14.87 2.62 -10.71
N LEU A 125 -13.56 2.79 -10.46
CA LEU A 125 -12.90 4.07 -10.27
C LEU A 125 -11.68 4.15 -11.17
N SER A 126 -11.48 5.29 -11.85
CA SER A 126 -10.28 5.56 -12.64
C SER A 126 -9.77 6.98 -12.39
N PRO A 127 -8.50 7.17 -12.00
CA PRO A 127 -7.55 6.14 -11.59
C PRO A 127 -7.94 5.47 -10.25
N SER A 128 -7.63 4.19 -10.09
CA SER A 128 -7.78 3.47 -8.81
C SER A 128 -6.53 3.55 -7.92
N ASN A 129 -5.40 3.98 -8.48
CA ASN A 129 -4.12 4.13 -7.78
C ASN A 129 -3.44 5.45 -8.18
N VAL A 130 -3.00 6.22 -7.19
CA VAL A 130 -2.31 7.51 -7.37
C VAL A 130 -1.14 7.65 -6.40
N TYR A 131 -0.16 8.49 -6.72
CA TYR A 131 0.96 8.77 -5.81
C TYR A 131 0.64 9.93 -4.88
N ALA A 132 0.94 9.76 -3.60
CA ALA A 132 0.83 10.83 -2.63
C ALA A 132 1.75 12.00 -3.00
N ARG A 133 1.36 13.22 -2.61
CA ARG A 133 2.13 14.47 -2.85
C ARG A 133 2.31 14.83 -4.33
N THR A 134 1.52 14.24 -5.23
CA THR A 134 1.43 14.71 -6.62
C THR A 134 0.95 16.17 -6.62
N PRO A 135 1.67 17.10 -7.25
CA PRO A 135 1.39 18.54 -7.10
C PRO A 135 0.19 19.03 -7.92
N ALA A 136 -0.20 18.28 -8.94
CA ALA A 136 -1.31 18.64 -9.81
C ALA A 136 -2.61 17.96 -9.34
N ASP A 137 -3.71 18.67 -9.47
CA ASP A 137 -5.05 18.11 -9.33
C ASP A 137 -5.31 17.09 -10.44
N PHE A 138 -6.15 16.10 -10.15
CA PHE A 138 -6.51 15.10 -11.14
C PHE A 138 -8.02 14.88 -11.18
N THR A 139 -8.47 14.40 -12.34
CA THR A 139 -9.86 14.09 -12.57
C THR A 139 -10.11 12.62 -12.25
N LEU A 140 -11.02 12.39 -11.31
CA LEU A 140 -11.48 11.08 -10.89
C LEU A 140 -12.77 10.73 -11.64
N GLN A 141 -12.76 9.63 -12.38
CA GLN A 141 -13.93 9.06 -13.02
C GLN A 141 -14.50 7.95 -12.14
N LEU A 142 -15.77 8.08 -11.81
CA LEU A 142 -16.53 7.03 -11.13
C LEU A 142 -17.59 6.47 -12.07
N ASN A 143 -17.56 5.16 -12.26
CA ASN A 143 -18.57 4.44 -13.04
C ASN A 143 -19.49 3.66 -12.11
N GLY A 144 -20.76 3.56 -12.47
CA GLY A 144 -21.77 2.91 -11.65
C GLY A 144 -23.11 2.84 -12.32
N GLU A 145 -24.18 2.80 -11.53
CA GLU A 145 -25.55 2.74 -12.00
C GLU A 145 -26.46 3.63 -11.13
N LYS A 146 -27.53 4.16 -11.76
CA LYS A 146 -28.55 5.00 -11.12
C LYS A 146 -28.01 6.29 -10.54
N PHE A 147 -26.95 6.85 -11.12
CA PHE A 147 -26.53 8.19 -10.78
C PHE A 147 -27.57 9.21 -11.20
N THR A 148 -27.76 10.26 -10.40
CA THR A 148 -28.63 11.38 -10.70
C THR A 148 -27.84 12.69 -10.56
N PRO A 149 -28.29 13.81 -11.16
CA PRO A 149 -27.59 15.09 -11.06
C PRO A 149 -27.46 15.66 -9.64
N ALA A 150 -28.28 15.19 -8.68
CA ALA A 150 -28.22 15.59 -7.27
C ALA A 150 -27.08 14.91 -6.49
N LEU A 151 -26.44 13.91 -7.09
CA LEU A 151 -25.38 13.14 -6.46
C LEU A 151 -24.00 13.78 -6.64
N HIS A 152 -23.20 13.73 -5.59
CA HIS A 152 -21.81 14.15 -5.57
C HIS A 152 -20.92 13.03 -5.06
N ILE A 153 -19.68 13.00 -5.55
CA ILE A 153 -18.64 12.10 -5.09
C ILE A 153 -18.11 12.62 -3.75
N VAL A 154 -18.00 11.70 -2.80
CA VAL A 154 -17.46 11.92 -1.46
C VAL A 154 -16.17 11.11 -1.32
N LEU A 155 -15.08 11.75 -0.92
CA LEU A 155 -13.78 11.13 -0.65
C LEU A 155 -13.44 11.30 0.83
N ASP A 156 -13.28 10.21 1.58
CA ASP A 156 -13.03 10.22 3.03
C ASP A 156 -14.00 11.15 3.81
N GLY A 157 -15.26 11.15 3.42
CA GLY A 157 -16.30 11.99 4.02
C GLY A 157 -16.32 13.45 3.56
N ARG A 158 -15.44 13.86 2.63
CA ARG A 158 -15.42 15.21 2.05
C ARG A 158 -16.07 15.22 0.67
N ASP A 159 -17.02 16.13 0.46
CA ASP A 159 -17.68 16.30 -0.82
C ASP A 159 -16.73 16.92 -1.85
N LEU A 160 -16.69 16.34 -3.06
CA LEU A 160 -15.86 16.80 -4.16
C LEU A 160 -16.71 17.53 -5.22
N PRO A 161 -16.13 18.52 -5.92
CA PRO A 161 -16.80 19.15 -7.06
C PRO A 161 -17.04 18.10 -8.14
N THR A 162 -18.30 17.70 -8.28
CA THR A 162 -18.72 16.58 -9.11
C THR A 162 -19.50 17.07 -10.33
N ARG A 163 -19.21 16.48 -11.48
CA ARG A 163 -19.88 16.71 -12.76
C ARG A 163 -20.60 15.42 -13.14
N PHE A 164 -21.91 15.52 -13.21
CA PHE A 164 -22.76 14.45 -13.74
C PHE A 164 -22.68 14.42 -15.27
N ILE A 165 -22.37 13.25 -15.83
CA ILE A 165 -22.33 13.05 -17.29
C ILE A 165 -23.51 12.18 -17.71
N SER A 166 -23.71 11.05 -17.03
CA SER A 166 -24.78 10.12 -17.30
C SER A 166 -25.17 9.34 -16.03
N PRO A 167 -26.30 8.62 -16.04
CA PRO A 167 -26.68 7.73 -14.94
C PRO A 167 -25.66 6.65 -14.59
N GLN A 168 -24.62 6.47 -15.41
CA GLN A 168 -23.54 5.50 -15.21
C GLN A 168 -22.17 6.14 -14.96
N GLN A 169 -22.04 7.47 -15.06
CA GLN A 169 -20.74 8.13 -15.02
C GLN A 169 -20.78 9.50 -14.32
N LEU A 170 -19.89 9.65 -13.34
CA LEU A 170 -19.58 10.89 -12.65
C LEU A 170 -18.10 11.21 -12.81
N PHE A 171 -17.78 12.50 -12.87
CA PHE A 171 -16.40 12.98 -12.76
C PHE A 171 -16.27 13.89 -11.55
N ALA A 172 -15.17 13.79 -10.81
CA ALA A 172 -14.84 14.74 -9.76
C ALA A 172 -13.40 15.22 -9.89
N THR A 173 -13.15 16.47 -9.52
CA THR A 173 -11.78 16.97 -9.40
C THR A 173 -11.28 16.70 -7.98
N VAL A 174 -10.18 15.95 -7.87
CA VAL A 174 -9.50 15.66 -6.60
C VAL A 174 -8.30 16.60 -6.50
N SER A 175 -8.27 17.40 -5.43
CA SER A 175 -7.16 18.30 -5.18
C SER A 175 -5.95 17.58 -4.59
N ALA A 176 -4.74 18.09 -4.88
CA ALA A 176 -3.49 17.53 -4.37
C ALA A 176 -3.45 17.40 -2.83
N ASN A 177 -4.13 18.28 -2.11
CA ASN A 177 -4.19 18.28 -0.64
C ASN A 177 -4.88 17.02 -0.07
N LEU A 178 -5.85 16.46 -0.79
CA LEU A 178 -6.59 15.27 -0.34
C LEU A 178 -5.75 13.98 -0.44
N ILE A 179 -4.69 14.01 -1.24
CA ILE A 179 -3.75 12.90 -1.44
C ILE A 179 -2.35 13.23 -0.91
N ALA A 180 -2.23 14.17 0.03
CA ALA A 180 -0.93 14.54 0.61
C ALA A 180 -0.27 13.37 1.36
N ASN A 181 -1.07 12.54 2.01
CA ASN A 181 -0.61 11.39 2.78
C ASN A 181 -0.96 10.09 2.07
N PRO A 182 -0.01 9.12 2.01
CA PRO A 182 -0.28 7.79 1.50
C PRO A 182 -1.29 7.07 2.39
N GLY A 183 -2.09 6.20 1.79
CA GLY A 183 -3.13 5.44 2.46
C GLY A 183 -4.28 5.08 1.51
N VAL A 184 -5.20 4.25 2.01
CA VAL A 184 -6.44 3.93 1.31
C VAL A 184 -7.46 5.04 1.59
N ARG A 185 -8.10 5.54 0.53
CA ARG A 185 -9.19 6.52 0.61
C ARG A 185 -10.49 5.85 0.21
N GLN A 186 -11.55 6.10 0.97
CA GLN A 186 -12.89 5.62 0.65
C GLN A 186 -13.59 6.64 -0.24
N VAL A 187 -14.08 6.17 -1.39
CA VAL A 187 -14.89 6.92 -2.32
C VAL A 187 -16.30 6.36 -2.29
N MET A 188 -17.29 7.25 -2.19
CA MET A 188 -18.69 6.90 -2.36
C MET A 188 -19.41 8.05 -3.04
N VAL A 189 -20.67 7.82 -3.39
CA VAL A 189 -21.56 8.85 -3.92
C VAL A 189 -22.65 9.11 -2.90
N ARG A 190 -23.04 10.37 -2.73
CA ARG A 190 -24.10 10.76 -1.80
C ARG A 190 -24.93 11.91 -2.39
N SER A 191 -26.22 11.95 -2.03
CA SER A 191 -27.08 13.12 -2.27
C SER A 191 -26.90 14.18 -1.19
N ASN A 192 -27.25 15.43 -1.47
CA ASN A 192 -27.16 16.53 -0.50
C ASN A 192 -27.96 16.27 0.79
N ASP A 193 -29.09 15.57 0.68
CA ASP A 193 -29.94 15.23 1.83
C ASP A 193 -29.46 13.99 2.61
N GLY A 194 -28.37 13.34 2.14
CA GLY A 194 -27.78 12.16 2.77
C GLY A 194 -28.58 10.85 2.62
N GLN A 195 -29.81 10.90 2.10
CA GLN A 195 -30.72 9.75 2.01
C GLN A 195 -30.33 8.73 0.92
N ILE A 196 -29.71 9.20 -0.16
CA ILE A 196 -29.27 8.37 -1.29
C ILE A 196 -27.75 8.29 -1.25
N TYR A 197 -27.22 7.07 -1.19
CA TYR A 197 -25.79 6.80 -1.17
C TYR A 197 -25.44 5.53 -1.95
N SER A 198 -24.17 5.38 -2.32
CA SER A 198 -23.64 4.17 -2.95
C SER A 198 -22.87 3.27 -1.98
N ASN A 199 -22.51 2.07 -2.44
CA ASN A 199 -21.41 1.32 -1.82
C ASN A 199 -20.09 2.11 -1.89
N MET A 200 -19.15 1.74 -1.04
CA MET A 200 -17.81 2.32 -1.01
C MET A 200 -16.88 1.60 -2.00
N ILE A 201 -16.07 2.39 -2.69
CA ILE A 201 -14.95 1.93 -3.52
C ILE A 201 -13.66 2.58 -3.03
N THR A 202 -12.54 1.87 -3.14
CA THR A 202 -11.25 2.34 -2.61
C THR A 202 -10.41 3.01 -3.69
N LEU A 203 -9.84 4.16 -3.35
CA LEU A 203 -8.73 4.79 -4.07
C LEU A 203 -7.45 4.52 -3.29
N ASN A 204 -6.46 3.89 -3.91
CA ASN A 204 -5.17 3.65 -3.28
C ASN A 204 -4.23 4.83 -3.50
N VAL A 205 -3.69 5.39 -2.42
CA VAL A 205 -2.69 6.46 -2.48
C VAL A 205 -1.35 5.89 -2.03
N THR A 206 -0.48 5.58 -2.97
CA THR A 206 0.85 5.01 -2.69
C THR A 206 1.87 6.08 -2.32
N PRO A 207 2.84 5.79 -1.43
CA PRO A 207 3.95 6.70 -1.16
C PRO A 207 4.70 7.08 -2.45
N PRO A 208 5.19 8.33 -2.57
CA PRO A 208 6.00 8.69 -3.71
C PRO A 208 7.32 7.92 -3.69
N PRO A 209 7.85 7.51 -4.85
CA PRO A 209 9.14 6.86 -4.92
C PRO A 209 10.25 7.82 -4.47
N LEU A 210 11.15 7.30 -3.65
CA LEU A 210 12.25 8.04 -3.05
C LEU A 210 13.55 7.83 -3.85
N PRO A 211 14.43 8.83 -3.91
CA PRO A 211 15.76 8.67 -4.49
C PRO A 211 16.66 7.77 -3.63
N ASN A 212 17.44 6.90 -4.28
CA ASN A 212 18.36 5.98 -3.61
C ASN A 212 19.75 6.58 -3.35
N TYR A 213 19.81 7.86 -3.00
CA TYR A 213 21.06 8.59 -2.84
C TYR A 213 21.17 9.23 -1.46
N ASN A 214 22.39 9.27 -0.94
CA ASN A 214 22.82 10.13 0.15
C ASN A 214 23.51 11.37 -0.42
N TYR A 215 23.34 12.53 0.20
CA TYR A 215 24.06 13.72 -0.19
C TYR A 215 25.33 13.87 0.66
N VAL A 216 26.50 13.76 0.01
CA VAL A 216 27.82 13.69 0.68
C VAL A 216 28.50 15.05 0.75
N GLY A 217 28.19 15.98 -0.15
CA GLY A 217 28.74 17.34 -0.08
C GLY A 217 28.74 18.11 -1.38
N LEU A 218 29.23 19.34 -1.31
CA LEU A 218 29.26 20.30 -2.42
C LEU A 218 30.70 20.52 -2.87
N ILE A 219 30.92 20.48 -4.18
CA ILE A 219 32.15 20.92 -4.83
C ILE A 219 31.83 22.25 -5.51
N GLY A 220 32.16 23.33 -4.80
CA GLY A 220 32.07 24.70 -5.31
C GLY A 220 33.30 25.02 -6.15
N LYS A 221 33.11 25.68 -7.29
CA LYS A 221 34.22 26.20 -8.09
C LYS A 221 34.00 27.70 -8.29
N PRO A 222 35.05 28.53 -8.20
CA PRO A 222 34.91 30.00 -8.18
C PRO A 222 34.25 30.62 -9.42
N HIS A 223 34.13 29.87 -10.53
CA HIS A 223 33.54 30.34 -11.79
C HIS A 223 32.54 29.34 -12.42
N PHE A 224 32.13 28.29 -11.70
CA PHE A 224 31.25 27.25 -12.26
C PHE A 224 30.06 26.94 -11.36
N ASN A 225 29.05 26.28 -11.95
CA ASN A 225 27.90 25.77 -11.23
C ASN A 225 28.31 24.84 -10.08
N ASP A 226 27.65 25.01 -8.94
CA ASP A 226 27.79 24.12 -7.79
C ASP A 226 27.56 22.66 -8.22
N THR A 227 28.51 21.80 -7.88
CA THR A 227 28.45 20.37 -8.17
C THR A 227 28.15 19.61 -6.89
N ALA A 228 27.03 18.91 -6.82
CA ALA A 228 26.70 18.05 -5.69
C ALA A 228 27.35 16.67 -5.86
N VAL A 229 27.86 16.11 -4.77
CA VAL A 229 28.33 14.73 -4.68
C VAL A 229 27.24 13.89 -4.02
N LEU A 230 26.66 12.97 -4.79
CA LEU A 230 25.69 12.00 -4.32
C LEU A 230 26.37 10.64 -4.16
N GLN A 231 26.01 9.89 -3.13
CA GLN A 231 26.43 8.52 -2.94
C GLN A 231 25.24 7.59 -3.11
N ASP A 232 25.35 6.57 -3.97
CA ASP A 232 24.30 5.54 -4.07
C ASP A 232 24.29 4.69 -2.79
N LYS A 233 23.10 4.50 -2.19
CA LYS A 233 22.94 3.78 -0.93
C LYS A 233 23.24 2.28 -1.05
N GLY A 234 23.13 1.70 -2.24
CA GLY A 234 23.30 0.27 -2.49
C GLY A 234 24.76 -0.15 -2.62
N ASN A 235 25.55 0.61 -3.38
CA ASN A 235 26.94 0.24 -3.71
C ASN A 235 28.00 1.26 -3.25
N LYS A 236 27.58 2.41 -2.69
CA LYS A 236 28.47 3.50 -2.22
C LYS A 236 29.21 4.25 -3.33
N ASP A 237 28.83 4.07 -4.60
CA ASP A 237 29.42 4.83 -5.70
C ASP A 237 29.09 6.32 -5.59
N LEU A 238 30.08 7.15 -5.89
CA LEU A 238 29.95 8.60 -5.88
C LEU A 238 29.58 9.11 -7.27
N LEU A 239 28.61 10.01 -7.33
CA LEU A 239 28.13 10.66 -8.53
C LEU A 239 28.16 12.18 -8.37
N ASN A 240 28.85 12.85 -9.30
CA ASN A 240 28.89 14.29 -9.36
C ASN A 240 27.75 14.78 -10.26
N VAL A 241 26.85 15.60 -9.71
CA VAL A 241 25.67 16.10 -10.42
C VAL A 241 25.56 17.60 -10.29
N GLN A 242 25.10 18.25 -11.36
CA GLN A 242 24.82 19.67 -11.41
C GLN A 242 23.32 19.92 -11.47
N ARG A 243 22.92 21.18 -11.24
CA ARG A 243 21.54 21.61 -11.44
C ARG A 243 21.10 21.30 -12.88
N GLY A 244 19.98 20.63 -13.02
CA GLY A 244 19.43 20.22 -14.31
C GLY A 244 19.78 18.79 -14.71
N ASP A 245 20.79 18.17 -14.10
CA ASP A 245 21.16 16.78 -14.41
C ASP A 245 20.08 15.80 -13.96
N VAL A 246 19.99 14.68 -14.68
CA VAL A 246 19.10 13.56 -14.32
C VAL A 246 19.93 12.53 -13.56
N VAL A 247 19.49 12.22 -12.35
CA VAL A 247 20.06 11.23 -11.44
C VAL A 247 19.26 9.93 -11.56
N GLY A 248 19.96 8.84 -11.83
CA GLY A 248 19.32 7.58 -12.21
C GLY A 248 18.51 7.76 -13.50
N THR A 249 17.25 7.30 -13.49
CA THR A 249 16.35 7.38 -14.66
C THR A 249 15.18 8.36 -14.48
N ARG A 250 15.02 8.93 -13.27
CA ARG A 250 13.72 9.49 -12.85
C ARG A 250 13.79 10.86 -12.19
N PHE A 251 14.92 11.22 -11.60
CA PHE A 251 15.01 12.42 -10.77
C PHE A 251 15.88 13.47 -11.43
N ARG A 252 15.38 14.70 -11.57
CA ARG A 252 16.16 15.83 -12.05
C ARG A 252 16.57 16.70 -10.89
N VAL A 253 17.82 17.14 -10.85
CA VAL A 253 18.31 18.07 -9.83
C VAL A 253 17.74 19.47 -10.11
N VAL A 254 17.03 20.04 -9.14
CA VAL A 254 16.41 21.39 -9.26
C VAL A 254 17.21 22.43 -8.49
N SER A 255 17.72 22.06 -7.33
CA SER A 255 18.48 22.96 -6.47
C SER A 255 19.55 22.17 -5.72
N ILE A 256 20.70 22.81 -5.56
CA ILE A 256 21.83 22.32 -4.80
C ILE A 256 22.16 23.41 -3.80
N SER A 257 22.37 23.01 -2.55
CA SER A 257 22.85 23.86 -1.46
C SER A 257 23.74 23.03 -0.55
N GLU A 258 24.50 23.67 0.33
CA GLU A 258 25.36 22.98 1.30
C GLU A 258 24.59 22.04 2.24
N LYS A 259 23.30 22.32 2.49
CA LYS A 259 22.48 21.57 3.46
C LYS A 259 21.65 20.47 2.80
N GLU A 260 21.31 20.63 1.53
CA GLU A 260 20.38 19.74 0.85
C GLU A 260 20.47 19.84 -0.68
N VAL A 261 20.07 18.75 -1.33
CA VAL A 261 19.80 18.70 -2.77
C VAL A 261 18.30 18.46 -2.97
N LYS A 262 17.64 19.31 -3.76
CA LYS A 262 16.25 19.12 -4.17
C LYS A 262 16.20 18.49 -5.54
N LEU A 263 15.47 17.39 -5.63
CA LEU A 263 15.22 16.66 -6.85
C LEU A 263 13.73 16.70 -7.18
N ILE A 264 13.41 16.70 -8.46
CA ILE A 264 12.04 16.56 -8.95
C ILE A 264 11.91 15.30 -9.79
N ASP A 265 10.85 14.53 -9.55
CA ASP A 265 10.46 13.42 -10.42
C ASP A 265 10.07 13.96 -11.80
N ILE A 266 10.71 13.47 -12.87
CA ILE A 266 10.47 13.96 -14.23
C ILE A 266 9.05 13.66 -14.74
N THR A 267 8.40 12.61 -14.24
CA THR A 267 7.07 12.18 -14.65
C THR A 267 6.02 12.70 -13.69
N LEU A 268 6.18 12.46 -12.38
CA LEU A 268 5.18 12.82 -11.37
C LEU A 268 5.26 14.28 -10.92
N LYS A 269 6.35 14.99 -11.26
CA LYS A 269 6.64 16.35 -10.81
C LYS A 269 6.70 16.52 -9.29
N ILE A 270 6.91 15.43 -8.55
CA ILE A 270 7.02 15.44 -7.08
C ILE A 270 8.43 15.88 -6.69
N THR A 271 8.51 16.90 -5.84
CA THR A 271 9.78 17.37 -5.29
C THR A 271 10.16 16.60 -4.03
N THR A 272 11.39 16.11 -3.99
CA THR A 272 11.99 15.41 -2.86
C THR A 272 13.30 16.07 -2.48
N THR A 273 13.55 16.20 -1.19
CA THR A 273 14.77 16.79 -0.64
C THR A 273 15.63 15.70 -0.03
N ILE A 274 16.92 15.69 -0.36
CA ILE A 274 17.93 14.85 0.28
C ILE A 274 18.79 15.76 1.16
N PRO A 275 18.74 15.64 2.49
CA PRO A 275 19.60 16.41 3.37
C PRO A 275 21.05 15.92 3.27
N PHE A 276 21.99 16.81 3.58
CA PHE A 276 23.39 16.47 3.73
C PHE A 276 23.56 15.43 4.84
N SER A 277 24.27 14.35 4.52
CA SER A 277 24.54 13.25 5.45
C SER A 277 26.03 13.13 5.67
N THR A 278 26.47 13.36 6.91
CA THR A 278 27.81 12.98 7.34
C THR A 278 27.78 11.49 7.68
N ASP A 279 28.06 10.62 6.72
CA ASP A 279 28.41 9.24 7.06
C ASP A 279 29.78 9.26 7.76
N PRO A 280 29.87 8.96 9.07
CA PRO A 280 31.15 9.05 9.80
C PRO A 280 32.18 8.01 9.33
N ASN A 281 31.73 7.01 8.55
CA ASN A 281 32.56 5.95 7.97
C ASN A 281 32.81 6.11 6.46
N SER A 282 32.44 7.24 5.85
CA SER A 282 32.77 7.50 4.43
C SER A 282 34.20 8.04 4.34
N PRO A 283 35.14 7.34 3.69
CA PRO A 283 36.51 7.82 3.51
C PRO A 283 36.50 8.99 2.53
N GLY A 284 36.29 10.20 3.05
CA GLY A 284 36.16 11.40 2.23
C GLY A 284 35.31 12.49 2.85
N SER A 285 35.28 12.64 4.18
CA SER A 285 34.68 13.79 4.85
C SER A 285 35.46 15.07 4.48
N TYR A 286 35.25 15.58 3.27
CA TYR A 286 35.68 16.90 2.86
C TYR A 286 34.79 17.91 3.60
N ARG A 287 35.19 18.25 4.82
CA ARG A 287 34.89 19.55 5.40
C ARG A 287 35.71 20.57 4.61
N PRO A 288 35.09 21.50 3.87
CA PRO A 288 35.82 22.62 3.31
C PRO A 288 36.42 23.44 4.46
N PRO A 289 37.60 24.05 4.28
CA PRO A 289 38.08 25.03 5.23
C PRO A 289 37.04 26.15 5.35
N THR A 290 36.62 26.45 6.58
CA THR A 290 35.88 27.69 6.86
C THR A 290 36.72 28.85 6.32
N ARG A 291 36.17 29.63 5.39
CA ARG A 291 36.81 30.86 4.92
C ARG A 291 37.08 31.73 6.15
N ALA A 292 38.34 31.84 6.55
CA ALA A 292 38.75 32.79 7.56
C ALA A 292 38.38 34.19 7.05
N VAL A 293 37.85 35.02 7.94
CA VAL A 293 37.30 36.35 7.64
C VAL A 293 38.40 37.36 7.29
N ASP A 294 39.66 36.94 7.24
CA ASP A 294 40.82 37.84 7.29
C ASP A 294 41.65 37.98 6.00
N ASP A 295 41.14 37.58 4.82
CA ASP A 295 41.82 37.88 3.55
C ASP A 295 40.92 38.72 2.61
N GLU A 296 41.03 40.04 2.79
CA GLU A 296 40.68 41.07 1.83
C GLU A 296 41.99 41.79 1.42
N PRO A 297 42.40 41.75 0.14
CA PRO A 297 43.28 42.76 -0.43
C PRO A 297 42.49 43.94 -1.02
#